data_AF-A0A7W1EPP1-F1
#
_entry.id   AF-A0A7W1EPP1-F1
#
_cell.length_a   1.000
_cell.length_b   1.000
_cell.length_c   1.000
_cell.angle_alpha   90.00
_cell.angle_beta   90.00
_cell.angle_gamma   90.00
#
_symmetry.space_group_name_H-M   'P 1'
#
loop_
_entity.id
_entity.type
_entity.pdbx_description
1 polymer ?
#
loop_
_entity_poly.entity_id
_entity_poly.type
_entity_poly.pdbx_seq_one_letter_code
_entity_poly.pdbx_strand_id
1 'polypeptide(L)'
;MSASASRRFSLALVATSHAPDATGGATFEVELLAAVLRSGTSHHLLIYPDSPMTRSVVAASGAAADVELLPALGEPAFGSRVVRRLSRAARRAPPPAPFAPLGDLLRERGAHAAWMLGGSQIPLDLPYVATLWDLEHRRQPWFPEVSA
;
A
#
# COMPACT_ATOMS: atom_id res chain seq x y z
N MET A 1 21.12 7.58 33.95
CA MET A 1 19.82 7.04 33.49
C MET A 1 19.64 7.47 32.04
N SER A 2 19.94 6.59 31.09
CA SER A 2 19.73 6.88 29.67
C SER A 2 18.24 6.74 29.38
N ALA A 3 17.59 7.83 28.97
CA ALA A 3 16.20 7.79 28.56
C ALA A 3 16.10 6.76 27.43
N SER A 4 15.37 5.66 27.69
CA SER A 4 15.01 4.71 26.65
C SER A 4 14.32 5.50 25.56
N ALA A 5 15.00 5.69 24.43
CA ALA A 5 14.42 6.34 23.27
C ALA A 5 13.19 5.51 22.91
N SER A 6 12.01 6.02 23.25
CA SER A 6 10.74 5.37 22.96
C SER A 6 10.74 5.03 21.48
N ARG A 7 10.80 3.73 21.16
CA ARG A 7 10.82 3.28 19.77
C ARG A 7 9.56 3.81 19.11
N ARG A 8 9.76 4.72 18.16
CA ARG A 8 8.68 5.32 17.40
C ARG A 8 8.01 4.23 16.57
N PHE A 9 6.69 4.17 16.63
CA PHE A 9 5.93 3.23 15.82
C PHE A 9 5.91 3.69 14.35
N SER A 10 6.29 2.80 13.45
CA SER A 10 6.28 3.03 11.99
C SER A 10 5.09 2.32 11.34
N LEU A 11 4.26 3.07 10.63
CA LEU A 11 3.11 2.58 9.88
C LEU A 11 3.38 2.72 8.39
N ALA A 12 3.23 1.64 7.63
CA ALA A 12 3.28 1.69 6.18
C ALA A 12 1.91 2.03 5.61
N LEU A 13 1.82 3.03 4.74
CA LEU A 13 0.64 3.37 3.96
C LEU A 13 0.84 2.82 2.55
N VAL A 14 0.04 1.83 2.17
CA VAL A 14 0.09 1.15 0.88
C VAL A 14 -1.03 1.73 0.00
N ALA A 15 -0.67 2.68 -0.85
CA ALA A 15 -1.51 3.25 -1.88
C ALA A 15 -1.43 2.42 -3.17
N THR A 16 -2.38 2.63 -4.07
CA THR A 16 -2.33 2.10 -5.42
C THR A 16 -1.75 3.16 -6.37
N SER A 17 -0.99 2.72 -7.38
CA SER A 17 -0.35 3.63 -8.35
C SER A 17 -1.33 4.18 -9.41
N HIS A 18 -2.63 4.25 -9.14
CA HIS A 18 -3.58 4.67 -10.17
C HIS A 18 -3.34 6.13 -10.56
N ALA A 19 -3.47 6.42 -11.86
CA ALA A 19 -3.52 7.80 -12.30
C ALA A 19 -4.74 8.47 -11.65
N PRO A 20 -4.59 9.69 -11.11
CA PRO A 20 -5.65 10.40 -10.38
C PRO A 20 -6.94 10.59 -11.20
N ASP A 21 -6.82 10.56 -12.54
CA ASP A 21 -7.91 10.86 -13.46
C ASP A 21 -8.75 9.61 -13.82
N ALA A 22 -8.38 8.42 -13.35
CA ALA A 22 -8.90 7.17 -13.88
C ALA A 22 -10.16 6.65 -13.19
N THR A 23 -10.36 6.88 -11.88
CA THR A 23 -11.47 6.29 -11.11
C THR A 23 -11.76 7.05 -9.81
N GLY A 24 -12.99 6.94 -9.26
CA GLY A 24 -13.32 7.47 -7.93
C GLY A 24 -12.51 6.85 -6.78
N GLY A 25 -11.93 5.67 -7.01
CA GLY A 25 -10.99 5.05 -6.08
C GLY A 25 -9.72 5.86 -5.86
N ALA A 26 -9.16 6.43 -6.92
CA ALA A 26 -7.95 7.25 -6.83
C ALA A 26 -8.20 8.52 -6.01
N THR A 27 -9.37 9.16 -6.18
CA THR A 27 -9.78 10.31 -5.37
C THR A 27 -9.87 9.94 -3.89
N PHE A 28 -10.52 8.83 -3.56
CA PHE A 28 -10.62 8.34 -2.18
C PHE A 28 -9.25 8.11 -1.54
N GLU A 29 -8.32 7.45 -2.24
CA GLU A 29 -6.97 7.22 -1.70
C GLU A 29 -6.20 8.51 -1.44
N VAL A 30 -6.29 9.47 -2.36
CA VAL A 30 -5.67 10.80 -2.23
C VAL A 30 -6.22 11.52 -1.00
N GLU A 31 -7.54 11.54 -0.84
CA GLU A 31 -8.19 12.19 0.30
C GLU A 31 -7.82 11.53 1.63
N LEU A 32 -7.80 10.19 1.66
CA LEU A 32 -7.43 9.42 2.85
C LEU A 32 -5.96 9.65 3.22
N LEU A 33 -5.05 9.59 2.25
CA LEU A 33 -3.63 9.87 2.47
C LEU A 33 -3.43 11.29 2.99
N ALA A 34 -4.09 12.28 2.36
CA ALA A 34 -4.00 13.67 2.77
C ALA A 34 -4.58 13.88 4.18
N ALA A 35 -5.67 13.19 4.53
CA ALA A 35 -6.25 13.24 5.87
C ALA A 35 -5.31 12.66 6.93
N VAL A 36 -4.68 11.51 6.66
CA VAL A 36 -3.68 10.91 7.56
C VAL A 36 -2.51 11.88 7.77
N LEU A 37 -1.98 12.47 6.71
CA LEU A 37 -0.85 13.42 6.81
C LEU A 37 -1.23 14.69 7.60
N ARG A 38 -2.44 15.24 7.38
CA ARG A 38 -2.94 16.42 8.13
C ARG A 38 -3.21 16.14 9.60
N SER A 39 -3.48 14.89 9.97
CA SER A 39 -3.78 14.55 11.37
C SER A 39 -2.59 14.72 12.33
N GLY A 40 -1.37 14.91 11.81
CA GLY A 40 -0.19 15.17 12.63
C GLY A 40 0.21 13.96 13.46
N THR A 41 0.21 12.76 12.86
CA THR A 41 0.50 11.50 13.56
C THR A 41 1.86 11.53 14.24
N SER A 42 1.97 10.91 15.42
CA SER A 42 3.26 10.65 16.08
C SER A 42 4.03 9.47 15.45
N HIS A 43 3.48 8.82 14.43
CA HIS A 43 4.08 7.69 13.74
C HIS A 43 5.13 8.13 12.72
N HIS A 44 6.03 7.21 12.38
CA HIS A 44 6.85 7.30 11.18
C HIS A 44 6.07 6.68 10.01
N LEU A 45 5.88 7.42 8.92
CA LEU A 45 5.03 6.97 7.82
C LEU A 45 5.89 6.49 6.65
N LEU A 46 5.71 5.24 6.25
CA LEU A 46 6.33 4.67 5.07
C LEU A 46 5.28 4.61 3.96
N ILE A 47 5.38 5.43 2.93
CA ILE A 47 4.37 5.48 1.86
C ILE A 47 4.87 4.70 0.65
N TYR A 48 4.14 3.64 0.30
CA TYR A 48 4.39 2.83 -0.88
C TYR A 48 3.19 2.92 -1.84
N PRO A 49 3.40 2.99 -3.15
CA PRO A 49 4.67 3.27 -3.82
C PRO A 49 4.96 4.77 -3.91
N ASP A 50 6.22 5.10 -4.11
CA ASP A 50 6.69 6.40 -4.54
C ASP A 50 6.22 6.66 -5.98
N SER A 51 5.17 7.46 -6.11
CA SER A 51 4.47 7.78 -7.35
C SER A 51 4.26 9.29 -7.46
N PRO A 52 3.96 9.84 -8.66
CA PRO A 52 3.64 11.26 -8.80
C PRO A 52 2.51 11.72 -7.88
N MET A 53 1.49 10.87 -7.69
CA MET A 53 0.37 11.13 -6.79
C MET A 53 0.83 11.23 -5.33
N THR A 54 1.52 10.21 -4.81
CA THR A 54 1.96 10.20 -3.40
C THR A 54 2.93 11.35 -3.10
N ARG A 55 3.85 11.65 -4.04
CA ARG A 55 4.73 12.83 -3.95
C ARG A 55 3.94 14.14 -3.86
N SER A 56 2.95 14.32 -4.73
CA SER A 56 2.12 15.53 -4.76
C SER A 56 1.38 15.74 -3.45
N VAL A 57 0.76 14.68 -2.91
CA VAL A 57 0.02 14.75 -1.64
C VAL A 57 0.93 15.04 -0.45
N VAL A 58 2.10 14.39 -0.38
CA VAL A 58 3.09 14.66 0.68
C VAL A 58 3.59 16.10 0.59
N ALA A 59 3.95 16.58 -0.60
CA ALA A 59 4.38 17.96 -0.79
C ALA A 59 3.31 18.98 -0.38
N ALA A 60 2.05 18.74 -0.74
CA ALA A 60 0.93 19.60 -0.38
C ALA A 60 0.60 19.59 1.13
N SER A 61 0.92 18.50 1.83
CA SER A 61 0.63 18.37 3.27
C SER A 61 1.56 19.16 4.18
N GLY A 62 2.75 19.57 3.69
CA GLY A 62 3.80 20.15 4.52
C GLY A 62 4.45 19.19 5.53
N ALA A 63 4.06 17.91 5.52
CA ALA A 63 4.59 16.88 6.41
C ALA A 63 5.95 16.36 5.88
N ALA A 64 7.04 17.03 6.25
CA ALA A 64 8.38 16.66 5.77
C ALA A 64 9.21 15.84 6.78
N ALA A 65 8.93 15.96 8.09
CA ALA A 65 9.85 15.42 9.10
C ALA A 65 9.83 13.89 9.24
N ASP A 66 8.71 13.24 8.92
CA ASP A 66 8.43 11.87 9.37
C ASP A 66 7.79 10.97 8.31
N VAL A 67 8.02 11.31 7.04
CA VAL A 67 7.47 10.59 5.88
C VAL A 67 8.61 10.11 4.99
N GLU A 68 8.63 8.80 4.73
CA GLU A 68 9.54 8.16 3.79
C GLU A 68 8.74 7.60 2.61
N LEU A 69 9.11 8.00 1.39
CA LEU A 69 8.54 7.43 0.17
C LEU A 69 9.35 6.21 -0.25
N LEU A 70 8.68 5.07 -0.41
CA LEU A 70 9.30 3.79 -0.76
C LEU A 70 9.19 3.53 -2.26
N PRO A 71 10.27 3.11 -2.95
CA PRO A 71 10.23 2.88 -4.39
C PRO A 71 9.19 1.82 -4.75
N ALA A 72 8.50 2.00 -5.87
CA ALA A 72 7.69 0.95 -6.44
C ALA A 72 8.54 -0.31 -6.66
N LEU A 73 8.06 -1.46 -6.22
CA LEU A 73 8.65 -2.72 -6.63
C LEU A 73 8.39 -2.84 -8.12
N GLY A 74 9.46 -2.91 -8.91
CA GLY A 74 9.33 -3.01 -10.36
C GLY A 74 8.39 -4.15 -10.73
N GLU A 75 7.56 -3.92 -11.75
CA GLU A 75 6.94 -5.03 -12.50
C GLU A 75 8.05 -6.03 -12.80
N PRO A 76 7.91 -7.34 -12.50
CA PRO A 76 8.95 -8.31 -12.76
C PRO A 76 9.32 -8.28 -14.25
N ALA A 77 10.44 -7.62 -14.55
CA ALA A 77 10.85 -7.32 -15.90
C ALA A 77 11.05 -8.63 -16.67
N PHE A 78 10.17 -8.89 -17.64
CA PHE A 78 10.34 -9.83 -18.77
C PHE A 78 10.57 -11.34 -18.45
N GLY A 79 10.88 -11.72 -17.21
CA GLY A 79 11.22 -13.09 -16.80
C GLY A 79 10.02 -13.95 -16.40
N SER A 80 8.82 -13.38 -16.27
CA SER A 80 7.62 -14.09 -15.80
C SER A 80 7.25 -15.29 -16.69
N ARG A 81 7.59 -15.27 -17.99
CA ARG A 81 7.40 -16.43 -18.88
C ARG A 81 8.39 -17.57 -18.60
N VAL A 82 9.63 -17.25 -18.23
CA VAL A 82 10.67 -18.23 -17.91
C VAL A 82 10.44 -18.79 -16.50
N VAL A 83 10.13 -17.94 -15.53
CA VAL A 83 9.74 -18.34 -14.17
C VAL A 83 8.50 -19.24 -14.20
N ARG A 84 7.49 -18.91 -15.03
CA ARG A 84 6.29 -19.76 -15.21
C ARG A 84 6.57 -21.09 -15.92
N ARG A 85 7.64 -21.18 -16.73
CA ARG A 85 8.07 -22.45 -17.34
C ARG A 85 8.89 -23.30 -16.38
N LEU A 86 9.76 -22.68 -15.59
CA LEU A 86 10.55 -23.36 -14.56
C LEU A 86 9.68 -23.83 -13.39
N SER A 87 8.65 -23.07 -12.99
CA SER A 87 7.71 -23.49 -11.94
C SER A 87 6.84 -24.68 -12.35
N ARG A 88 6.59 -24.89 -13.65
CA ARG A 88 5.93 -26.10 -14.16
C ARG A 88 6.80 -27.35 -14.08
N ALA A 89 8.13 -27.20 -14.10
CA ALA A 89 9.09 -28.28 -13.91
C ALA A 89 9.36 -28.55 -12.41
N ALA A 90 9.26 -27.52 -11.57
CA ALA A 90 9.52 -27.57 -10.13
C ALA A 90 8.31 -28.03 -9.29
N ARG A 91 7.41 -28.87 -9.81
CA ARG A 91 6.17 -29.37 -9.14
C ARG A 91 6.38 -30.13 -7.83
N ARG A 92 7.61 -30.32 -7.37
CA ARG A 92 7.95 -30.99 -6.09
C ARG A 92 8.53 -30.06 -5.03
N ALA A 93 8.87 -28.82 -5.38
CA ALA A 93 9.27 -27.83 -4.39
C ALA A 93 8.02 -27.12 -3.87
N PRO A 94 7.90 -26.87 -2.55
CA PRO A 94 6.90 -25.92 -2.07
C PRO A 94 7.13 -24.59 -2.81
N PRO A 95 6.07 -23.91 -3.27
CA PRO A 95 6.23 -22.60 -3.86
C PRO A 95 7.04 -21.74 -2.87
N PRO A 96 8.01 -20.91 -3.33
CA PRO A 96 8.63 -19.94 -2.45
C PRO A 96 7.50 -19.19 -1.72
N ALA A 97 7.65 -19.04 -0.41
CA ALA A 97 6.59 -18.54 0.45
C ALA A 97 5.95 -17.30 -0.20
N PRO A 98 4.63 -17.28 -0.42
CA PRO A 98 3.98 -16.29 -1.29
C PRO A 98 3.90 -14.88 -0.69
N PHE A 99 4.63 -14.61 0.39
CA PHE A 99 4.67 -13.30 1.04
C PHE A 99 5.57 -12.39 0.23
N ALA A 100 4.93 -11.37 -0.32
CA ALA A 100 5.40 -10.60 -1.45
C ALA A 100 6.69 -9.82 -1.12
N PRO A 101 7.54 -9.49 -2.11
CA PRO A 101 8.69 -8.60 -1.95
C PRO A 101 8.39 -7.27 -1.24
N LEU A 102 7.10 -6.89 -1.16
CA LEU A 102 6.63 -5.75 -0.38
C LEU A 102 6.74 -5.98 1.13
N GLY A 103 6.37 -7.15 1.66
CA GLY A 103 6.49 -7.43 3.09
C GLY A 103 7.93 -7.33 3.59
N ASP A 104 8.87 -7.89 2.81
CA ASP A 104 10.30 -7.79 3.08
C ASP A 104 10.79 -6.35 3.03
N LEU A 105 10.45 -5.60 1.97
CA LEU A 105 10.77 -4.18 1.86
C LEU A 105 10.26 -3.38 3.08
N LEU A 106 9.00 -3.58 3.47
CA LEU A 106 8.40 -2.87 4.59
C LEU A 106 9.10 -3.22 5.91
N ARG A 107 9.43 -4.50 6.14
CA ARG A 107 10.13 -4.96 7.34
C ARG A 107 11.56 -4.45 7.41
N GLU A 108 12.30 -4.46 6.30
CA GLU A 108 13.66 -3.91 6.20
C GLU A 108 13.68 -2.42 6.53
N ARG A 109 12.60 -1.69 6.21
CA ARG A 109 12.40 -0.28 6.56
C ARG A 109 11.81 -0.06 7.97
N GLY A 110 11.62 -1.14 8.73
CA GLY A 110 11.15 -1.07 10.11
C GLY A 110 9.65 -0.79 10.26
N ALA A 111 8.83 -1.13 9.26
CA ALA A 111 7.38 -1.10 9.39
C ALA A 111 6.92 -2.05 10.51
N HIS A 112 6.06 -1.56 11.40
CA HIS A 112 5.44 -2.36 12.45
C HIS A 112 4.06 -2.88 12.02
N ALA A 113 3.39 -2.15 11.15
CA ALA A 113 2.13 -2.51 10.52
C ALA A 113 2.00 -1.87 9.14
N ALA A 114 1.02 -2.31 8.36
CA ALA A 114 0.65 -1.70 7.09
C ALA A 114 -0.84 -1.32 7.06
N TRP A 115 -1.19 -0.30 6.28
CA TRP A 115 -2.56 0.05 5.95
C TRP A 115 -2.69 0.15 4.44
N MET A 116 -3.44 -0.77 3.85
CA MET A 116 -3.83 -0.75 2.45
C MET A 116 -4.94 0.28 2.25
N LEU A 117 -4.59 1.44 1.69
CA LEU A 117 -5.52 2.55 1.45
C LEU A 117 -6.50 2.23 0.32
N GLY A 118 -5.99 1.49 -0.67
CA GLY A 118 -6.78 1.04 -1.82
C GLY A 118 -7.58 -0.22 -1.58
N GLY A 119 -8.43 -0.57 -2.56
CA GLY A 119 -9.16 -1.83 -2.58
C GLY A 119 -8.27 -3.07 -2.82
N SER A 120 -7.03 -2.88 -3.28
CA SER A 120 -6.08 -3.96 -3.54
C SER A 120 -5.57 -4.59 -2.24
N GLN A 121 -5.76 -5.90 -2.10
CA GLN A 121 -5.25 -6.67 -0.96
C GLN A 121 -3.95 -7.39 -1.36
N ILE A 122 -2.83 -6.95 -0.81
CA ILE A 122 -1.53 -7.61 -0.98
C ILE A 122 -1.30 -8.51 0.22
N PRO A 123 -0.99 -9.81 0.04
CA PRO A 123 -0.60 -10.67 1.14
C PRO A 123 0.67 -10.14 1.80
N LEU A 124 0.54 -9.70 3.06
CA LEU A 124 1.64 -9.23 3.90
C LEU A 124 1.76 -10.15 5.11
N ASP A 125 2.98 -10.36 5.56
CA ASP A 125 3.33 -11.09 6.78
C ASP A 125 3.56 -10.13 7.98
N LEU A 126 2.96 -8.94 7.90
CA LEU A 126 2.91 -7.90 8.93
C LEU A 126 1.45 -7.70 9.37
N PRO A 127 1.19 -7.25 10.62
CA PRO A 127 -0.14 -6.77 10.99
C PRO A 127 -0.62 -5.70 10.00
N TYR A 128 -1.86 -5.80 9.51
CA TYR A 128 -2.36 -4.84 8.54
C TYR A 128 -3.81 -4.43 8.75
N VAL A 129 -4.12 -3.22 8.29
CA VAL A 129 -5.46 -2.69 8.11
C VAL A 129 -5.78 -2.74 6.62
N ALA A 130 -6.92 -3.34 6.28
CA ALA A 130 -7.42 -3.39 4.92
C ALA A 130 -8.56 -2.38 4.76
N THR A 131 -8.47 -1.51 3.75
CA THR A 131 -9.61 -0.69 3.37
C THR A 131 -10.51 -1.50 2.45
N LEU A 132 -11.74 -1.72 2.90
CA LEU A 132 -12.79 -2.30 2.07
C LEU A 132 -13.58 -1.15 1.46
N TRP A 133 -13.49 -1.01 0.14
CA TRP A 133 -14.34 -0.08 -0.58
C TRP A 133 -15.76 -0.62 -0.65
N ASP A 134 -16.68 0.33 -0.65
CA ASP A 134 -18.12 0.23 -0.51
C ASP A 134 -18.75 -1.19 -0.57
N LEU A 135 -19.48 -1.54 0.50
CA LEU A 135 -20.25 -2.79 0.57
C LEU A 135 -21.64 -2.64 -0.08
N GLU A 136 -22.04 -1.44 -0.49
CA GLU A 136 -23.35 -1.15 -1.06
C GLU A 136 -23.54 -1.85 -2.41
N HIS A 137 -22.48 -2.15 -3.16
CA HIS A 137 -22.58 -3.02 -4.35
C HIS A 137 -22.97 -4.47 -4.01
N ARG A 138 -22.89 -4.89 -2.73
CA ARG A 138 -23.51 -6.13 -2.24
C ARG A 138 -24.96 -5.96 -1.82
N ARG A 139 -25.40 -4.75 -1.46
CA ARG A 139 -26.78 -4.46 -1.00
C ARG A 139 -27.69 -4.04 -2.15
N GLN A 140 -27.13 -3.36 -3.15
CA GLN A 140 -27.77 -2.94 -4.39
C GLN A 140 -26.81 -3.24 -5.55
N PRO A 141 -26.88 -4.44 -6.16
CA PRO A 141 -26.07 -4.76 -7.33
C PRO A 141 -26.38 -3.85 -8.54
N TRP A 142 -27.41 -3.02 -8.45
CA TRP A 142 -27.93 -2.17 -9.51
C TRP A 142 -28.00 -0.74 -8.96
N PHE A 143 -27.01 0.08 -9.29
CA PHE A 143 -27.03 1.50 -8.99
C PHE A 143 -28.25 2.16 -9.70
N PRO A 144 -29.11 2.89 -8.98
CA PRO A 144 -30.33 3.48 -9.55
C PRO A 144 -30.06 4.69 -10.47
N GLU A 145 -28.85 5.22 -10.50
CA GLU A 145 -28.39 6.19 -11.52
C GLU A 145 -28.34 5.59 -12.94
N VAL A 146 -28.48 4.26 -13.06
CA VAL A 146 -28.55 3.48 -14.32
C VAL A 146 -29.91 2.80 -14.52
N SER A 147 -30.87 3.03 -13.61
CA SER A 147 -32.17 2.36 -13.58
C SER A 147 -33.35 3.31 -13.87
N ALA A 148 -33.08 4.50 -14.40
CA ALA A 148 -34.09 5.47 -14.83
C ALA A 148 -34.12 5.60 -16.36
#